data_AF-J0WMX7-F1
#
_entry.id   AF-J0WMX7-F1
#
_cell.length_a   1.000
_cell.length_b   1.000
_cell.length_c   1.000
_cell.angle_alpha   90.00
_cell.angle_beta   90.00
_cell.angle_gamma   90.00
#
_symmetry.space_group_name_H-M   'P 1'
#
loop_
_entity.id
_entity.type
_entity.pdbx_description
1 polymer ?
#
loop_
_entity_poly.entity_id
_entity_poly.type
_entity_poly.pdbx_seq_one_letter_code
_entity_poly.pdbx_strand_id
1 'polypeptide(L)'
;MPIILVLAAKRLYKAPPQGSVLVETGRVVKRLFADGGWSRCWKGGDDFWKRAKPSYIEETEGALDRTAVFWDDRFVDELKQSFDACKIFLLIPLFVLCDGGIGATMNLMTVAMKVNGVPNDLISNFNALSIGLYPFLSKRRINFTPMWRIAVGFLLGSASMVIGAVVQWRIYATSPCGRYATGGDERCFTNVSLWWQLPMIILPAIGEIFVNVTSYELAYTRAPARMKGLIYAAVLFTSAISAAITLILTPVLVDPYLIWPYVALACASFVCAFAFPVFFSHLDKPVVFNDIDRMEGKQQPVQTKAAEAAAEVEKEKA
;
A
#
# COMPACT_ATOMS: atom_id res chain seq x y z
N MET A 1 15.81 -0.67 -20.01
CA MET A 1 15.74 -1.70 -18.94
C MET A 1 16.67 -2.92 -19.13
N PRO A 2 16.91 -3.51 -20.33
CA PRO A 2 17.73 -4.72 -20.43
C PRO A 2 19.24 -4.50 -20.23
N ILE A 3 19.80 -3.37 -20.66
CA ILE A 3 21.25 -3.10 -20.60
C ILE A 3 21.75 -2.94 -19.15
N ILE A 4 20.97 -2.29 -18.29
CA ILE A 4 21.30 -2.08 -16.87
C ILE A 4 21.35 -3.42 -16.13
N LEU A 5 20.45 -4.35 -16.45
CA LEU A 5 20.45 -5.69 -15.85
C LEU A 5 21.67 -6.51 -16.26
N VAL A 6 22.13 -6.41 -17.51
CA VAL A 6 23.35 -7.10 -17.98
C VAL A 6 24.59 -6.54 -17.29
N LEU A 7 24.68 -5.22 -17.12
CA LEU A 7 25.80 -4.57 -16.40
C LEU A 7 25.78 -4.89 -14.90
N ALA A 8 24.60 -4.92 -14.28
CA ALA A 8 24.43 -5.25 -12.87
C ALA A 8 24.48 -6.76 -12.57
N ALA A 9 24.32 -7.64 -13.58
CA ALA A 9 24.27 -9.10 -13.41
C ALA A 9 25.48 -9.69 -12.69
N LYS A 10 26.66 -9.07 -12.83
CA LYS A 10 27.89 -9.50 -12.13
C LYS A 10 27.88 -9.15 -10.64
N ARG A 11 27.04 -8.21 -10.20
CA ARG A 11 26.89 -7.76 -8.81
C ARG A 11 25.60 -8.26 -8.15
N LEU A 12 24.75 -8.97 -8.90
CA LEU A 12 23.48 -9.49 -8.42
C LEU A 12 23.65 -10.93 -7.91
N TYR A 13 23.11 -11.20 -6.73
CA TYR A 13 22.96 -12.55 -6.21
C TYR A 13 21.93 -13.31 -7.06
N LYS A 14 22.34 -14.43 -7.65
CA LYS A 14 21.45 -15.31 -8.43
C LYS A 14 20.86 -16.36 -7.49
N ALA A 15 19.65 -16.10 -6.99
CA ALA A 15 18.93 -17.08 -6.20
C ALA A 15 18.58 -18.33 -7.05
N PRO A 16 18.67 -19.54 -6.49
CA PRO A 16 18.28 -20.76 -7.20
C PRO A 16 16.78 -20.73 -7.56
N PRO A 17 16.36 -21.39 -8.66
CA PRO A 17 14.96 -21.42 -9.08
C PRO A 17 14.09 -22.00 -7.96
N GLN A 18 13.20 -21.17 -7.43
CA GLN A 18 12.23 -21.56 -6.41
C GLN A 18 10.92 -22.01 -7.07
N GLY A 19 10.20 -22.90 -6.40
CA GLY A 19 8.81 -23.20 -6.75
C GLY A 19 7.92 -21.95 -6.68
N SER A 20 6.70 -22.05 -7.20
CA SER A 20 5.77 -20.92 -7.19
C SER A 20 5.20 -20.70 -5.78
N VAL A 21 5.75 -19.72 -5.06
CA VAL A 21 5.26 -19.26 -3.73
C VAL A 21 3.77 -18.92 -3.76
N LEU A 22 3.25 -18.48 -4.90
CA LEU A 22 1.82 -18.21 -5.09
C LEU A 22 0.98 -19.50 -5.02
N VAL A 23 1.47 -20.59 -5.62
CA VAL A 23 0.81 -21.90 -5.55
C VAL A 23 0.87 -22.45 -4.14
N GLU A 24 2.00 -22.27 -3.45
CA GLU A 24 2.15 -22.65 -2.03
C GLU A 24 1.14 -21.95 -1.14
N THR A 25 1.09 -20.62 -1.26
CA THR A 25 0.14 -19.77 -0.54
C THR A 25 -1.30 -20.16 -0.87
N GLY A 26 -1.62 -20.38 -2.15
CA GLY A 26 -2.96 -20.77 -2.60
C GLY A 26 -3.45 -22.10 -2.03
N ARG A 27 -2.57 -23.10 -1.89
CA ARG A 27 -2.94 -24.39 -1.28
C ARG A 27 -3.14 -24.30 0.22
N VAL A 28 -2.28 -23.57 0.94
CA VAL A 28 -2.45 -23.29 2.37
C VAL A 28 -3.79 -22.59 2.62
N VAL A 29 -4.09 -21.56 1.82
CA VAL A 29 -5.35 -20.81 1.90
C VAL A 29 -6.54 -21.72 1.57
N LYS A 30 -6.48 -22.53 0.51
CA LYS A 30 -7.55 -23.48 0.15
C LYS A 30 -7.86 -24.45 1.30
N ARG A 31 -6.84 -24.98 1.99
CA ARG A 31 -7.00 -25.90 3.13
C ARG A 31 -7.62 -25.19 4.34
N LEU A 32 -7.14 -23.99 4.66
CA LEU A 32 -7.73 -23.14 5.71
C LEU A 32 -9.22 -22.86 5.47
N PHE A 33 -9.61 -22.64 4.21
CA PHE A 33 -11.01 -22.42 3.85
C PHE A 33 -11.85 -23.71 3.84
N ALA A 34 -11.27 -24.86 3.47
CA ALA A 34 -11.96 -26.15 3.43
C ALA A 34 -12.41 -26.63 4.82
N ASP A 35 -11.58 -26.44 5.86
CA ASP A 35 -11.86 -26.96 7.21
C ASP A 35 -12.35 -25.86 8.20
N GLY A 36 -12.37 -24.60 7.77
CA GLY A 36 -12.58 -23.44 8.64
C GLY A 36 -13.75 -22.52 8.29
N GLY A 37 -14.15 -22.41 7.01
CA GLY A 37 -15.19 -21.48 6.56
C GLY A 37 -14.85 -19.99 6.77
N TRP A 38 -15.51 -19.11 6.00
CA TRP A 38 -15.24 -17.65 6.00
C TRP A 38 -15.42 -16.98 7.37
N SER A 39 -16.36 -17.49 8.18
CA SER A 39 -16.69 -16.96 9.52
C SER A 39 -15.55 -17.15 10.55
N ARG A 40 -14.78 -18.24 10.42
CA ARG A 40 -13.71 -18.58 11.38
C ARG A 40 -12.36 -17.95 10.99
N CYS A 41 -12.19 -17.51 9.75
CA CYS A 41 -11.03 -16.68 9.34
C CYS A 41 -11.02 -15.33 10.09
N TRP A 42 -12.19 -14.76 10.37
CA TRP A 42 -12.31 -13.49 11.12
C TRP A 42 -12.28 -13.67 12.66
N LYS A 43 -12.72 -14.83 13.17
CA LYS A 43 -12.84 -15.10 14.63
C LYS A 43 -11.77 -16.04 15.21
N GLY A 44 -11.06 -16.78 14.37
CA GLY A 44 -10.33 -18.00 14.78
C GLY A 44 -8.89 -17.82 15.24
N GLY A 45 -8.35 -16.60 15.19
CA GLY A 45 -7.02 -16.27 15.75
C GLY A 45 -5.95 -17.31 15.45
N ASP A 46 -5.13 -17.63 16.45
CA ASP A 46 -3.97 -18.51 16.34
C ASP A 46 -4.34 -19.97 16.06
N ASP A 47 -5.50 -20.43 16.54
CA ASP A 47 -5.96 -21.82 16.37
C ASP A 47 -6.48 -22.10 14.95
N PHE A 48 -6.88 -21.07 14.20
CA PHE A 48 -7.16 -21.20 12.78
C PHE A 48 -5.88 -21.50 11.98
N TRP A 49 -4.79 -20.79 12.30
CA TRP A 49 -3.50 -20.93 11.60
C TRP A 49 -2.76 -22.21 11.95
N LYS A 50 -2.85 -22.69 13.21
CA LYS A 50 -2.24 -23.97 13.63
C LYS A 50 -2.70 -25.16 12.80
N ARG A 51 -3.93 -25.15 12.30
CA ARG A 51 -4.51 -26.26 11.52
C ARG A 51 -3.86 -26.48 10.15
N ALA A 52 -3.26 -25.43 9.59
CA ALA A 52 -2.55 -25.54 8.32
C ALA A 52 -1.10 -26.00 8.49
N LYS A 53 -0.61 -26.13 9.73
CA LYS A 53 0.74 -26.60 10.02
C LYS A 53 0.87 -28.09 9.71
N PRO A 54 1.81 -28.50 8.84
CA PRO A 54 2.17 -29.89 8.61
C PRO A 54 2.26 -30.74 9.89
N SER A 55 2.89 -30.25 10.96
CA SER A 55 3.00 -31.01 12.22
C SER A 55 1.65 -31.27 12.89
N TYR A 56 0.72 -30.31 12.84
CA TYR A 56 -0.64 -30.50 13.35
C TYR A 56 -1.46 -31.45 12.46
N ILE A 57 -1.22 -31.44 11.14
CA ILE A 57 -1.85 -32.35 10.18
C ILE A 57 -1.35 -33.78 10.41
N GLU A 58 -0.06 -33.96 10.68
CA GLU A 58 0.55 -35.24 11.02
C GLU A 58 -0.05 -35.83 12.31
N GLU A 59 -0.25 -35.00 13.34
CA GLU A 59 -0.89 -35.40 14.60
C GLU A 59 -2.39 -35.72 14.46
N THR A 60 -3.11 -35.04 13.55
CA THR A 60 -4.58 -35.17 13.43
C THR A 60 -5.01 -36.23 12.42
N GLU A 61 -4.32 -36.34 11.29
CA GLU A 61 -4.69 -37.22 10.16
C GLU A 61 -3.78 -38.46 10.05
N GLY A 62 -2.70 -38.55 10.83
CA GLY A 62 -1.84 -39.73 10.94
C GLY A 62 -1.01 -40.08 9.70
N ALA A 63 -1.23 -39.40 8.57
CA ALA A 63 -0.48 -39.56 7.33
C ALA A 63 -0.25 -38.20 6.64
N LEU A 64 1.01 -37.88 6.36
CA LEU A 64 1.37 -36.64 5.67
C LEU A 64 1.60 -36.94 4.19
N ASP A 65 0.63 -36.60 3.35
CA ASP A 65 0.80 -36.73 1.91
C ASP A 65 1.72 -35.62 1.39
N ARG A 66 3.03 -35.94 1.32
CA ARG A 66 4.11 -35.02 0.91
C ARG A 66 3.96 -34.49 -0.52
N THR A 67 3.05 -35.05 -1.32
CA THR A 67 2.71 -34.56 -2.66
C THR A 67 1.65 -33.44 -2.64
N ALA A 68 0.77 -33.47 -1.63
CA ALA A 68 -0.27 -32.47 -1.42
C ALA A 68 0.23 -31.30 -0.54
N VAL A 69 1.02 -31.62 0.49
CA VAL A 69 1.58 -30.70 1.48
C VAL A 69 3.10 -30.59 1.29
N PHE A 70 3.54 -29.58 0.55
CA PHE A 70 4.97 -29.29 0.31
C PHE A 70 5.49 -28.09 1.11
N TRP A 71 4.65 -27.49 1.97
CA TRP A 71 5.01 -26.34 2.80
C TRP A 71 5.40 -26.78 4.22
N ASP A 72 6.19 -25.95 4.92
CA ASP A 72 6.64 -26.21 6.29
C ASP A 72 5.79 -25.45 7.32
N ASP A 73 5.80 -25.88 8.59
CA ASP A 73 5.16 -25.19 9.73
C ASP A 73 5.55 -23.70 9.81
N ARG A 74 6.83 -23.42 9.59
CA ARG A 74 7.39 -22.06 9.59
C ARG A 74 6.81 -21.20 8.46
N PHE A 75 6.43 -21.80 7.33
CA PHE A 75 5.75 -21.08 6.25
C PHE A 75 4.38 -20.58 6.68
N VAL A 76 3.65 -21.38 7.44
CA VAL A 76 2.30 -21.02 7.91
C VAL A 76 2.37 -19.83 8.87
N ASP A 77 3.37 -19.81 9.75
CA ASP A 77 3.63 -18.68 10.65
C ASP A 77 4.04 -17.41 9.87
N GLU A 78 4.89 -17.57 8.84
CA GLU A 78 5.23 -16.49 7.90
C GLU A 78 4.01 -15.95 7.15
N LEU A 79 3.11 -16.82 6.72
CA LEU A 79 1.87 -16.46 6.03
C LEU A 79 0.96 -15.65 6.95
N LYS A 80 0.73 -16.14 8.17
CA LYS A 80 -0.07 -15.45 9.20
C LYS A 80 0.43 -14.02 9.43
N GLN A 81 1.74 -13.88 9.67
CA GLN A 81 2.36 -12.58 9.90
C GLN A 81 2.24 -11.65 8.68
N SER A 82 2.36 -12.21 7.47
CA SER A 82 2.18 -11.46 6.23
C SER A 82 0.74 -10.96 6.08
N PHE A 83 -0.26 -11.79 6.38
CA PHE A 83 -1.67 -11.39 6.41
C PHE A 83 -1.96 -10.32 7.46
N ASP A 84 -1.33 -10.41 8.64
CA ASP A 84 -1.43 -9.37 9.67
C ASP A 84 -0.78 -8.06 9.23
N ALA A 85 0.35 -8.10 8.55
CA ALA A 85 0.98 -6.90 7.97
C ALA A 85 0.12 -6.29 6.84
N CYS A 86 -0.53 -7.12 6.02
CA CYS A 86 -1.45 -6.66 4.97
C CYS A 86 -2.64 -5.86 5.51
N LYS A 87 -3.03 -6.03 6.78
CA LYS A 87 -4.10 -5.21 7.39
C LYS A 87 -3.74 -3.74 7.46
N ILE A 88 -2.46 -3.40 7.64
CA ILE A 88 -1.99 -2.00 7.61
C ILE A 88 -2.23 -1.42 6.21
N PHE A 89 -1.98 -2.22 5.17
CA PHE A 89 -2.09 -1.79 3.79
C PHE A 89 -3.54 -1.60 3.33
N LEU A 90 -4.53 -2.18 4.01
CA LEU A 90 -5.95 -1.99 3.68
C LEU A 90 -6.42 -0.53 3.83
N LEU A 91 -5.70 0.29 4.61
CA LEU A 91 -6.02 1.69 4.81
C LEU A 91 -5.24 2.63 3.86
N ILE A 92 -4.21 2.15 3.16
CA ILE A 92 -3.48 2.93 2.14
C ILE A 92 -4.35 3.39 0.97
N PRO A 93 -5.32 2.60 0.45
CA PRO A 93 -6.26 3.07 -0.58
C PRO A 93 -6.93 4.40 -0.26
N LEU A 94 -7.21 4.65 1.02
CA LEU A 94 -7.82 5.90 1.44
C LEU A 94 -6.88 7.10 1.22
N PHE A 95 -5.59 6.92 1.48
CA PHE A 95 -4.59 7.93 1.17
C PHE A 95 -4.44 8.12 -0.35
N VAL A 96 -4.42 7.03 -1.12
CA VAL A 96 -4.35 7.09 -2.60
C VAL A 96 -5.55 7.86 -3.19
N LEU A 97 -6.74 7.71 -2.59
CA LEU A 97 -7.90 8.53 -2.96
C LEU A 97 -7.66 10.03 -2.77
N CYS A 98 -7.00 10.42 -1.68
CA CYS A 98 -6.68 11.81 -1.38
C CYS A 98 -5.52 12.36 -2.22
N ASP A 99 -4.53 11.52 -2.54
CA ASP A 99 -3.32 11.92 -3.26
C ASP A 99 -3.56 12.18 -4.76
N GLY A 100 -4.50 11.45 -5.35
CA GLY A 100 -4.86 11.65 -6.76
C GLY A 100 -6.10 10.90 -7.23
N GLY A 101 -6.71 10.06 -6.38
CA GLY A 101 -7.87 9.26 -6.78
C GLY A 101 -9.12 10.07 -7.12
N ILE A 102 -9.23 11.33 -6.71
CA ILE A 102 -10.27 12.29 -7.15
C ILE A 102 -9.77 13.33 -8.16
N GLY A 103 -8.72 13.00 -8.92
CA GLY A 103 -8.13 13.88 -9.93
C GLY A 103 -9.13 14.37 -10.98
N ALA A 104 -10.13 13.56 -11.34
CA ALA A 104 -11.20 13.98 -12.24
C ALA A 104 -11.99 15.18 -11.69
N THR A 105 -12.29 15.20 -10.39
CA THR A 105 -12.99 16.30 -9.71
C THR A 105 -12.12 17.56 -9.63
N MET A 106 -10.82 17.39 -9.42
CA MET A 106 -9.87 18.52 -9.44
C MET A 106 -9.74 19.12 -10.84
N ASN A 107 -9.73 18.29 -11.89
CA ASN A 107 -9.76 18.74 -13.27
C ASN A 107 -11.06 19.48 -13.59
N LEU A 108 -12.20 18.96 -13.16
CA LEU A 108 -13.49 19.66 -13.29
C LEU A 108 -13.40 21.06 -12.66
N MET A 109 -12.88 21.18 -11.44
CA MET A 109 -12.68 22.47 -10.76
C MET A 109 -11.87 23.48 -11.61
N THR A 110 -10.87 23.03 -12.39
CA THR A 110 -10.08 23.93 -13.26
C THR A 110 -10.89 24.61 -14.35
N VAL A 111 -11.95 23.98 -14.84
CA VAL A 111 -12.80 24.51 -15.92
C VAL A 111 -13.50 25.80 -15.50
N ALA A 112 -13.86 25.91 -14.22
CA ALA A 112 -14.51 27.10 -13.65
C ALA A 112 -13.53 28.19 -13.18
N MET A 113 -12.22 27.90 -13.17
CA MET A 113 -11.17 28.78 -12.64
C MET A 113 -10.50 29.64 -13.73
N LYS A 114 -9.89 30.75 -13.30
CA LYS A 114 -9.10 31.62 -14.17
C LYS A 114 -7.69 31.07 -14.37
N VAL A 115 -7.41 30.67 -15.61
CA VAL A 115 -6.18 29.99 -16.07
C VAL A 115 -4.94 30.91 -16.10
N ASN A 116 -5.11 32.23 -16.25
CA ASN A 116 -4.01 33.24 -16.22
C ASN A 116 -2.72 32.82 -17.00
N GLY A 117 -2.87 32.17 -18.16
CA GLY A 117 -1.74 31.74 -19.00
C GLY A 117 -1.00 30.48 -18.54
N VAL A 118 -1.46 29.80 -17.50
CA VAL A 118 -0.87 28.55 -16.98
C VAL A 118 -1.66 27.34 -17.49
N PRO A 119 -1.06 26.38 -18.23
CA PRO A 119 -1.76 25.16 -18.61
C PRO A 119 -2.20 24.37 -17.37
N ASN A 120 -3.40 23.82 -17.37
CA ASN A 120 -3.89 22.99 -16.26
C ASN A 120 -2.94 21.81 -15.96
N ASP A 121 -2.31 21.25 -17.00
CA ASP A 121 -1.32 20.17 -16.89
C ASP A 121 -0.04 20.59 -16.16
N LEU A 122 0.32 21.89 -16.16
CA LEU A 122 1.50 22.37 -15.45
C LEU A 122 1.35 22.19 -13.95
N ILE A 123 0.14 22.31 -13.40
CA ILE A 123 -0.09 22.19 -11.96
C ILE A 123 0.12 20.75 -11.50
N SER A 124 -0.35 19.77 -12.29
CA SER A 124 -0.12 18.34 -12.03
C SER A 124 1.37 18.00 -11.98
N ASN A 125 2.22 18.67 -12.77
CA ASN A 125 3.68 18.46 -12.74
C ASN A 125 4.35 18.92 -11.43
N PHE A 126 3.70 19.77 -10.62
CA PHE A 126 4.25 20.16 -9.31
C PHE A 126 4.28 19.01 -8.31
N ASN A 127 3.51 17.93 -8.51
CA ASN A 127 3.64 16.71 -7.70
C ASN A 127 5.10 16.19 -7.79
N ALA A 128 5.65 16.01 -9.00
CA ALA A 128 7.01 15.54 -9.19
C ALA A 128 8.08 16.51 -8.59
N LEU A 129 7.83 17.82 -8.63
CA LEU A 129 8.71 18.82 -8.02
C LEU A 129 8.72 18.74 -6.49
N SER A 130 7.59 18.37 -5.87
CA SER A 130 7.50 18.21 -4.42
C SER A 130 8.41 17.10 -3.89
N ILE A 131 8.69 16.06 -4.69
CA ILE A 131 9.64 15.00 -4.36
C ILE A 131 11.06 15.57 -4.17
N GLY A 132 11.43 16.60 -4.93
CA GLY A 132 12.70 17.31 -4.77
C GLY A 132 12.85 18.07 -3.45
N LEU A 133 11.73 18.36 -2.75
CA LEU A 133 11.73 19.00 -1.42
C LEU A 133 12.03 18.00 -0.28
N TYR A 134 11.89 16.69 -0.53
CA TYR A 134 12.17 15.63 0.44
C TYR A 134 13.55 15.68 1.10
N PRO A 135 14.68 15.87 0.39
CA PRO A 135 16.00 15.99 1.01
C PRO A 135 16.11 17.17 1.98
N PHE A 136 15.31 18.24 1.80
CA PHE A 136 15.26 19.35 2.75
C PHE A 136 14.52 18.98 4.03
N LEU A 137 13.48 18.14 3.92
CA LEU A 137 12.69 17.66 5.05
C LEU A 137 13.42 16.55 5.82
N SER A 138 14.11 15.64 5.14
CA SER A 138 14.86 14.53 5.78
C SER A 138 16.08 15.01 6.59
N LYS A 139 16.64 16.17 6.24
CA LYS A 139 17.71 16.83 7.01
C LYS A 139 17.28 17.22 8.43
N ARG A 140 15.98 17.34 8.72
CA ARG A 140 15.48 17.68 10.06
C ARG A 140 15.36 16.49 11.02
N ARG A 141 15.77 15.27 10.62
CA ARG A 141 15.90 14.04 11.43
C ARG A 141 15.06 14.02 12.72
N ILE A 142 13.74 13.96 12.55
CA ILE A 142 12.85 13.68 13.69
C ILE A 142 12.66 12.16 13.75
N ASN A 143 13.07 11.54 14.86
CA ASN A 143 12.98 10.09 15.08
C ASN A 143 11.54 9.67 15.37
N PHE A 144 10.63 9.87 14.42
CA PHE A 144 9.27 9.36 14.52
C PHE A 144 9.23 7.86 14.26
N THR A 145 8.42 7.13 15.04
CA THR A 145 8.10 5.73 14.76
C THR A 145 7.39 5.62 13.40
N PRO A 146 7.52 4.48 12.70
CA PRO A 146 6.89 4.29 11.40
C PRO A 146 5.39 4.63 11.38
N MET A 147 4.62 4.27 12.41
CA MET A 147 3.19 4.61 12.43
C MET A 147 2.92 6.12 12.50
N TRP A 148 3.73 6.88 13.24
CA TRP A 148 3.60 8.34 13.31
C TRP A 148 3.95 9.02 11.98
N ARG A 149 4.88 8.46 11.20
CA ARG A 149 5.19 8.98 9.85
C ARG A 149 3.99 8.84 8.91
N ILE A 150 3.32 7.69 8.94
CA ILE A 150 2.10 7.46 8.17
C ILE A 150 1.00 8.43 8.63
N ALA A 151 0.81 8.61 9.94
CA ALA A 151 -0.17 9.56 10.49
C ALA A 151 0.06 11.00 10.00
N VAL A 152 1.30 11.48 9.96
CA VAL A 152 1.63 12.80 9.41
C VAL A 152 1.25 12.90 7.93
N GLY A 153 1.47 11.87 7.14
CA GLY A 153 1.02 11.83 5.74
C GLY A 153 -0.50 11.94 5.60
N PHE A 154 -1.27 11.19 6.39
CA PHE A 154 -2.73 11.29 6.41
C PHE A 154 -3.24 12.66 6.89
N LEU A 155 -2.54 13.32 7.83
CA LEU A 155 -2.87 14.70 8.25
C LEU A 155 -2.64 15.70 7.12
N LEU A 156 -1.54 15.58 6.36
CA LEU A 156 -1.27 16.42 5.20
C LEU A 156 -2.31 16.19 4.09
N GLY A 157 -2.70 14.93 3.85
CA GLY A 157 -3.79 14.57 2.95
C GLY A 157 -5.13 15.18 3.40
N SER A 158 -5.47 15.07 4.68
CA SER A 158 -6.69 15.69 5.25
C SER A 158 -6.70 17.21 5.08
N ALA A 159 -5.59 17.88 5.38
CA ALA A 159 -5.45 19.32 5.20
C ALA A 159 -5.65 19.74 3.73
N SER A 160 -5.11 18.98 2.79
CA SER A 160 -5.34 19.19 1.35
C SER A 160 -6.82 19.07 0.97
N MET A 161 -7.50 18.03 1.46
CA MET A 161 -8.92 17.83 1.17
C MET A 161 -9.79 18.96 1.78
N VAL A 162 -9.45 19.47 2.95
CA VAL A 162 -10.11 20.66 3.54
C VAL A 162 -9.92 21.89 2.64
N ILE A 163 -8.70 22.13 2.14
CA ILE A 163 -8.44 23.22 1.19
C ILE A 163 -9.28 23.03 -0.08
N GLY A 164 -9.36 21.81 -0.61
CA GLY A 164 -10.22 21.48 -1.76
C GLY A 164 -11.69 21.80 -1.53
N ALA A 165 -12.24 21.44 -0.37
CA ALA A 165 -13.62 21.78 -0.01
C ALA A 165 -13.84 23.30 0.07
N VAL A 166 -12.90 24.04 0.66
CA VAL A 166 -12.96 25.51 0.76
C VAL A 166 -12.89 26.16 -0.62
N VAL A 167 -11.97 25.70 -1.47
CA VAL A 167 -11.81 26.21 -2.83
C VAL A 167 -13.07 25.94 -3.65
N GLN A 168 -13.62 24.73 -3.60
CA GLN A 168 -14.86 24.38 -4.29
C GLN A 168 -16.04 25.23 -3.79
N TRP A 169 -16.14 25.46 -2.48
CA TRP A 169 -17.16 26.35 -1.91
C TRP A 169 -17.01 27.79 -2.41
N ARG A 170 -15.78 28.31 -2.49
CA ARG A 170 -15.52 29.66 -3.02
C ARG A 170 -15.91 29.77 -4.49
N ILE A 171 -15.68 28.74 -5.29
CA ILE A 171 -16.10 28.70 -6.70
C ILE A 171 -17.63 28.80 -6.78
N TYR A 172 -18.37 27.98 -6.02
CA TYR A 172 -19.83 28.05 -6.00
C TYR A 172 -20.40 29.36 -5.46
N ALA A 173 -19.69 30.04 -4.57
CA ALA A 173 -20.11 31.33 -4.03
C ALA A 173 -19.85 32.50 -5.01
N THR A 174 -18.89 32.35 -5.93
CA THR A 174 -18.47 33.43 -6.84
C THR A 174 -18.91 33.21 -8.29
N SER A 175 -19.35 31.99 -8.64
CA SER A 175 -19.84 31.67 -9.97
C SER A 175 -21.24 32.25 -10.20
N PRO A 176 -21.50 32.84 -11.39
CA PRO A 176 -22.84 33.28 -11.77
C PRO A 176 -23.83 32.10 -11.93
N CYS A 177 -23.31 30.88 -12.08
CA CYS A 177 -24.07 29.64 -12.19
C CYS A 177 -24.27 28.91 -10.85
N GLY A 178 -23.78 29.50 -9.75
CA GLY A 178 -23.87 28.93 -8.40
C GLY A 178 -23.29 27.52 -8.33
N ARG A 179 -24.12 26.55 -7.93
CA ARG A 179 -23.70 25.16 -7.70
C ARG A 179 -23.51 24.33 -8.97
N TYR A 180 -23.74 24.89 -10.16
CA TYR A 180 -23.54 24.23 -11.46
C TYR A 180 -22.36 24.83 -12.26
N ALA A 181 -21.37 25.38 -11.54
CA ALA A 181 -20.26 26.12 -12.14
C ALA A 181 -19.36 25.29 -13.06
N THR A 182 -19.44 23.97 -12.96
CA THR A 182 -18.51 23.01 -13.56
C THR A 182 -19.13 22.20 -14.70
N GLY A 183 -20.36 22.52 -15.10
CA GLY A 183 -21.10 21.87 -16.19
C GLY A 183 -20.65 22.20 -17.61
N GLY A 184 -19.55 22.94 -17.81
CA GLY A 184 -19.00 23.24 -19.13
C GLY A 184 -19.63 24.43 -19.86
N ASP A 185 -20.48 25.21 -19.19
CA ASP A 185 -21.03 26.44 -19.74
C ASP A 185 -19.98 27.58 -19.70
N GLU A 186 -19.66 28.17 -20.85
CA GLU A 186 -18.75 29.32 -21.01
C GLU A 186 -19.17 30.57 -20.23
N ARG A 187 -20.35 30.57 -19.61
CA ARG A 187 -20.86 31.70 -18.80
C ARG A 187 -20.56 31.53 -17.31
N CYS A 188 -20.03 30.39 -16.90
CA CYS A 188 -19.85 30.02 -15.49
C CYS A 188 -18.44 30.29 -14.94
N PHE A 189 -17.67 31.17 -15.59
CA PHE A 189 -16.31 31.49 -15.16
C PHE A 189 -16.27 32.26 -13.84
N THR A 190 -15.33 31.86 -12.97
CA THR A 190 -15.04 32.56 -11.71
C THR A 190 -13.71 33.30 -11.77
N ASN A 191 -13.57 34.33 -10.94
CA ASN A 191 -12.30 35.04 -10.76
C ASN A 191 -11.33 34.31 -9.79
N VAL A 192 -11.62 33.06 -9.42
CA VAL A 192 -10.72 32.26 -8.59
C VAL A 192 -9.54 31.82 -9.44
N SER A 193 -8.32 32.15 -9.01
CA SER A 193 -7.11 31.80 -9.74
C SER A 193 -6.78 30.32 -9.57
N LEU A 194 -6.33 29.71 -10.67
CA LEU A 194 -5.87 28.33 -10.72
C LEU A 194 -4.75 28.01 -9.69
N TRP A 195 -3.96 29.00 -9.27
CA TRP A 195 -2.91 28.85 -8.25
C TRP A 195 -3.40 28.35 -6.89
N TRP A 196 -4.69 28.49 -6.57
CA TRP A 196 -5.28 27.95 -5.34
C TRP A 196 -5.27 26.41 -5.30
N GLN A 197 -5.07 25.74 -6.43
CA GLN A 197 -4.91 24.28 -6.49
C GLN A 197 -3.49 23.82 -6.15
N LEU A 198 -2.49 24.69 -6.22
CA LEU A 198 -1.11 24.35 -5.91
C LEU A 198 -0.94 23.69 -4.52
N PRO A 199 -1.48 24.25 -3.41
CA PRO A 199 -1.41 23.58 -2.11
C PRO A 199 -2.15 22.24 -2.08
N MET A 200 -3.20 22.06 -2.89
CA MET A 200 -3.94 20.80 -2.95
C MET A 200 -3.11 19.67 -3.57
N ILE A 201 -2.16 19.98 -4.44
CA ILE A 201 -1.26 18.99 -5.07
C ILE A 201 0.01 18.79 -4.24
N ILE A 202 0.60 19.87 -3.70
CA ILE A 202 1.88 19.78 -2.97
C ILE A 202 1.72 19.06 -1.61
N LEU A 203 0.64 19.33 -0.87
CA LEU A 203 0.46 18.76 0.47
C LEU A 203 0.33 17.23 0.45
N PRO A 204 -0.54 16.62 -0.38
CA PRO A 204 -0.61 15.17 -0.50
C PRO A 204 0.68 14.57 -1.04
N ALA A 205 1.32 15.21 -2.03
CA ALA A 205 2.56 14.69 -2.60
C ALA A 205 3.72 14.64 -1.57
N ILE A 206 3.80 15.58 -0.63
CA ILE A 206 4.72 15.46 0.52
C ILE A 206 4.29 14.32 1.44
N GLY A 207 2.98 14.18 1.70
CA GLY A 207 2.41 13.10 2.48
C GLY A 207 2.66 11.72 1.85
N GLU A 208 2.67 11.63 0.52
CA GLU A 208 2.88 10.43 -0.26
C GLU A 208 4.25 9.84 0.06
N ILE A 209 5.27 10.68 0.19
CA ILE A 209 6.61 10.24 0.53
C ILE A 209 6.64 9.64 1.94
N PHE A 210 5.93 10.22 2.89
CA PHE A 210 5.84 9.67 4.24
C PHE A 210 5.08 8.34 4.29
N VAL A 211 3.96 8.23 3.56
CA VAL A 211 3.11 7.04 3.57
C VAL A 211 3.75 5.91 2.75
N ASN A 212 4.10 6.16 1.49
CA ASN A 212 4.58 5.12 0.57
C ASN A 212 5.96 4.59 0.97
N VAL A 213 6.92 5.46 1.31
CA VAL A 213 8.27 5.00 1.72
C VAL A 213 8.18 4.16 3.00
N THR A 214 7.45 4.64 4.01
CA THR A 214 7.27 3.90 5.25
C THR A 214 6.50 2.59 5.04
N SER A 215 5.51 2.58 4.15
CA SER A 215 4.75 1.38 3.81
C SER A 215 5.62 0.34 3.13
N TYR A 216 6.50 0.74 2.21
CA TYR A 216 7.46 -0.17 1.59
C TYR A 216 8.50 -0.66 2.60
N GLU A 217 9.00 0.21 3.49
CA GLU A 217 9.91 -0.20 4.57
C GLU A 217 9.27 -1.24 5.49
N LEU A 218 8.01 -1.03 5.90
CA LEU A 218 7.24 -1.99 6.69
C LEU A 218 6.97 -3.29 5.90
N ALA A 219 6.61 -3.19 4.62
CA ALA A 219 6.44 -4.36 3.78
C ALA A 219 7.72 -5.18 3.70
N TYR A 220 8.88 -4.56 3.50
CA TYR A 220 10.16 -5.27 3.41
C TYR A 220 10.63 -5.86 4.74
N THR A 221 10.42 -5.17 5.85
CA THR A 221 10.86 -5.62 7.18
C THR A 221 9.95 -6.69 7.78
N ARG A 222 8.68 -6.72 7.38
CA ARG A 222 7.70 -7.72 7.84
C ARG A 222 7.49 -8.89 6.88
N ALA A 223 7.88 -8.74 5.61
CA ALA A 223 7.82 -9.80 4.62
C ALA A 223 8.91 -10.86 4.81
N PRO A 224 8.59 -12.16 4.75
CA PRO A 224 9.60 -13.20 4.64
C PRO A 224 10.29 -13.12 3.27
N ALA A 225 11.55 -13.52 3.21
CA ALA A 225 12.41 -13.34 2.02
C ALA A 225 11.80 -13.89 0.72
N ARG A 226 11.11 -15.05 0.79
CA ARG A 226 10.46 -15.69 -0.37
C ARG A 226 9.11 -15.06 -0.78
N MET A 227 8.46 -14.27 0.08
CA MET A 227 7.12 -13.69 -0.21
C MET A 227 7.14 -12.19 -0.46
N LYS A 228 8.31 -11.54 -0.52
CA LYS A 228 8.44 -10.09 -0.78
C LYS A 228 7.64 -9.66 -2.02
N GLY A 229 7.73 -10.43 -3.11
CA GLY A 229 6.98 -10.16 -4.33
C GLY A 229 5.46 -10.29 -4.17
N LEU A 230 4.99 -11.28 -3.40
CA LEU A 230 3.56 -11.47 -3.13
C LEU A 230 2.98 -10.34 -2.28
N ILE A 231 3.71 -9.89 -1.25
CA ILE A 231 3.28 -8.78 -0.40
C ILE A 231 3.27 -7.48 -1.20
N TYR A 232 4.27 -7.24 -2.06
CA TYR A 232 4.28 -6.09 -2.95
C TYR A 232 3.10 -6.11 -3.94
N ALA A 233 2.78 -7.29 -4.51
CA ALA A 233 1.61 -7.46 -5.36
C ALA A 233 0.30 -7.19 -4.60
N ALA A 234 0.20 -7.61 -3.33
CA ALA A 234 -0.95 -7.30 -2.48
C ALA A 234 -1.08 -5.80 -2.20
N VAL A 235 0.03 -5.09 -1.95
CA VAL A 235 0.04 -3.62 -1.81
C VAL A 235 -0.46 -2.96 -3.10
N LEU A 236 0.05 -3.33 -4.26
CA LEU A 236 -0.42 -2.79 -5.55
C LEU A 236 -1.89 -3.11 -5.83
N PHE A 237 -2.35 -4.29 -5.40
CA PHE A 237 -3.75 -4.66 -5.51
C PHE A 237 -4.65 -3.73 -4.68
N THR A 238 -4.19 -3.23 -3.53
CA THR A 238 -4.95 -2.22 -2.77
C THR A 238 -5.14 -0.92 -3.56
N SER A 239 -4.13 -0.49 -4.33
CA SER A 239 -4.26 0.67 -5.23
C SER A 239 -5.30 0.42 -6.34
N ALA A 240 -5.41 -0.81 -6.85
CA ALA A 240 -6.46 -1.17 -7.80
C ALA A 240 -7.87 -1.08 -7.17
N ILE A 241 -8.02 -1.47 -5.90
CA ILE A 241 -9.27 -1.29 -5.14
C ILE A 241 -9.61 0.20 -5.01
N SER A 242 -8.62 1.06 -4.71
CA SER A 242 -8.81 2.51 -4.67
C SER A 242 -9.38 3.04 -5.98
N ALA A 243 -8.79 2.65 -7.11
CA ALA A 243 -9.25 3.09 -8.44
C ALA A 243 -10.66 2.57 -8.76
N ALA A 244 -10.99 1.34 -8.35
CA ALA A 244 -12.33 0.79 -8.49
C ALA A 244 -13.37 1.58 -7.66
N ILE A 245 -13.03 1.98 -6.43
CA ILE A 245 -13.87 2.84 -5.59
C ILE A 245 -14.11 4.19 -6.25
N THR A 246 -13.06 4.82 -6.79
CA THR A 246 -13.19 6.06 -7.57
C THR A 246 -14.18 5.89 -8.72
N LEU A 247 -14.05 4.80 -9.50
CA LEU A 247 -14.91 4.55 -10.65
C LEU A 247 -16.39 4.45 -10.23
N ILE A 248 -16.68 3.75 -9.14
CA ILE A 248 -18.03 3.62 -8.56
C ILE A 248 -18.57 4.97 -8.08
N LEU A 249 -17.71 5.85 -7.55
CA LEU A 249 -18.09 7.17 -7.06
C LEU A 249 -18.27 8.21 -8.17
N THR A 250 -17.73 7.99 -9.38
CA THR A 250 -17.83 8.90 -10.54
C THR A 250 -19.22 9.54 -10.75
N PRO A 251 -20.37 8.82 -10.73
CA PRO A 251 -21.68 9.44 -10.94
C PRO A 251 -22.08 10.43 -9.83
N VAL A 252 -21.47 10.34 -8.64
CA VAL A 252 -21.69 11.26 -7.51
C VAL A 252 -20.73 12.46 -7.58
N LEU A 253 -19.64 12.35 -8.33
CA LEU A 253 -18.63 13.40 -8.54
C LEU A 253 -19.05 14.43 -9.60
N VAL A 254 -20.31 14.88 -9.53
CA VAL A 254 -20.89 15.88 -10.44
C VAL A 254 -21.49 17.01 -9.61
N ASP A 255 -21.52 18.21 -10.17
CA ASP A 255 -22.27 19.33 -9.61
C ASP A 255 -23.72 18.93 -9.29
N PRO A 256 -24.32 19.36 -8.16
CA PRO A 256 -23.84 20.31 -7.15
C PRO A 256 -23.10 19.70 -5.94
N TYR A 257 -22.80 18.40 -5.97
CA TYR A 257 -22.34 17.67 -4.79
C TYR A 257 -20.82 17.65 -4.62
N LEU A 258 -20.09 18.40 -5.43
CA LEU A 258 -18.63 18.32 -5.56
C LEU A 258 -17.87 18.66 -4.26
N ILE A 259 -18.47 19.41 -3.33
CA ILE A 259 -17.87 19.71 -2.01
C ILE A 259 -17.84 18.47 -1.10
N TRP A 260 -18.88 17.63 -1.14
CA TRP A 260 -19.06 16.52 -0.19
C TRP A 260 -17.98 15.44 -0.29
N PRO A 261 -17.50 15.03 -1.48
CA PRO A 261 -16.37 14.12 -1.61
C PRO A 261 -15.11 14.61 -0.89
N TYR A 262 -14.77 15.90 -1.03
CA TYR A 262 -13.63 16.49 -0.33
C TYR A 262 -13.82 16.46 1.19
N VAL A 263 -15.01 16.80 1.68
CA VAL A 263 -15.32 16.74 3.11
C VAL A 263 -15.27 15.32 3.65
N ALA A 264 -15.86 14.35 2.94
CA ALA A 264 -15.87 12.95 3.32
C ALA A 264 -14.44 12.38 3.41
N LEU A 265 -13.60 12.65 2.40
CA LEU A 265 -12.20 12.23 2.39
C LEU A 265 -11.36 12.95 3.44
N ALA A 266 -11.63 14.23 3.72
CA ALA A 266 -10.97 14.97 4.80
C ALA A 266 -11.26 14.34 6.16
N CYS A 267 -12.53 14.08 6.47
CA CYS A 267 -12.95 13.43 7.70
C CYS A 267 -12.39 12.01 7.82
N ALA A 268 -12.49 11.21 6.76
CA ALA A 268 -11.99 9.84 6.79
C ALA A 268 -10.47 9.80 6.98
N SER A 269 -9.72 10.67 6.29
CA SER A 269 -8.26 10.78 6.45
C SER A 269 -7.86 11.26 7.84
N PHE A 270 -8.62 12.20 8.41
CA PHE A 270 -8.39 12.69 9.77
C PHE A 270 -8.59 11.58 10.79
N VAL A 271 -9.70 10.83 10.70
CA VAL A 271 -9.97 9.68 11.58
C VAL A 271 -8.87 8.63 11.43
N CYS A 272 -8.47 8.30 10.20
CA CYS A 272 -7.38 7.38 9.95
C CYS A 272 -6.06 7.87 10.59
N ALA A 273 -5.72 9.15 10.48
CA ALA A 273 -4.50 9.71 11.04
C ALA A 273 -4.36 9.47 12.56
N PHE A 274 -5.46 9.51 13.32
CA PHE A 274 -5.45 9.19 14.75
C PHE A 274 -5.64 7.70 15.04
N ALA A 275 -6.35 6.97 14.18
CA ALA A 275 -6.53 5.54 14.31
C ALA A 275 -5.21 4.77 14.13
N PHE A 276 -4.34 5.21 13.21
CA PHE A 276 -3.06 4.53 12.92
C PHE A 276 -2.15 4.40 14.16
N PRO A 277 -1.80 5.50 14.87
CA PRO A 277 -0.96 5.41 16.06
C PRO A 277 -1.64 4.66 17.21
N VAL A 278 -2.97 4.69 17.33
CA VAL A 278 -3.69 4.08 18.46
C VAL A 278 -3.87 2.58 18.27
N PHE A 279 -4.44 2.14 17.15
CA PHE A 279 -4.73 0.73 16.88
C PHE A 279 -3.52 -0.09 16.46
N PHE A 280 -2.58 0.53 15.74
CA PHE A 280 -1.42 -0.15 15.18
C PHE A 280 -0.12 0.14 15.93
N SER A 281 -0.18 0.73 17.13
CA SER A 281 0.98 0.92 18.03
C SER A 281 1.75 -0.38 18.30
N HIS A 282 1.07 -1.53 18.27
CA HIS A 282 1.72 -2.84 18.46
C HIS A 282 2.71 -3.19 17.33
N LEU A 283 2.59 -2.53 16.17
CA LEU A 283 3.43 -2.74 14.99
C LEU A 283 4.65 -1.81 14.94
N ASP A 284 4.79 -0.88 15.89
CA ASP A 284 6.01 -0.07 16.04
C ASP A 284 7.18 -0.86 16.65
N LYS A 285 6.93 -2.04 17.23
CA LYS A 285 8.01 -2.88 17.77
C LYS A 285 8.89 -3.39 16.61
N PRO A 286 10.21 -3.14 16.63
CA PRO A 286 11.12 -3.66 15.62
C PRO A 286 11.10 -5.18 15.74
N VAL A 287 10.70 -5.86 14.67
CA VAL A 287 10.70 -7.32 14.66
C VAL A 287 12.07 -7.74 14.15
N VAL A 288 12.78 -8.54 14.95
CA VAL A 288 14.12 -9.05 14.64
C VAL A 288 14.00 -10.06 13.49
N PHE A 289 13.87 -9.54 12.27
CA PHE A 289 13.92 -10.32 11.03
C PHE A 289 15.15 -9.97 10.19
N ASN A 290 16.07 -9.17 10.74
CA ASN A 290 17.37 -8.85 10.17
C ASN A 290 18.38 -10.00 10.36
N ASP A 291 17.96 -11.24 10.12
CA ASP A 291 18.93 -12.31 9.89
C ASP A 291 19.30 -12.24 8.40
N ILE A 292 20.49 -11.69 8.11
CA ILE A 292 21.01 -11.54 6.75
C ILE A 292 21.03 -12.91 6.05
N ASP A 293 21.33 -13.98 6.79
CA ASP A 293 21.30 -15.37 6.29
C ASP A 293 19.90 -15.85 5.87
N ARG A 294 18.84 -15.29 6.44
CA ARG A 294 17.45 -15.55 6.03
C ARG A 294 17.04 -14.71 4.81
N MET A 295 17.57 -13.48 4.68
CA MET A 295 17.39 -12.66 3.48
C MET A 295 18.08 -13.25 2.24
N GLU A 296 19.16 -14.01 2.44
CA GLU A 296 19.88 -14.76 1.41
C GLU A 296 19.26 -16.14 1.10
N GLY A 297 18.23 -16.58 1.85
CA GLY A 297 17.54 -17.83 1.59
C GLY A 297 18.28 -19.11 2.01
N LYS A 298 19.38 -19.01 2.79
CA LYS A 298 20.22 -20.16 3.18
C LYS A 298 19.51 -21.23 4.00
N GLN A 299 18.46 -20.87 4.75
CA GLN A 299 17.67 -21.80 5.56
C GLN A 299 16.42 -22.35 4.84
N GLN A 300 16.33 -22.19 3.52
CA GLN A 300 15.19 -22.71 2.76
C GLN A 300 15.29 -24.24 2.65
N PRO A 301 14.18 -24.99 2.83
CA PRO A 301 14.21 -26.46 2.86
C PRO A 301 14.81 -27.09 1.59
N VAL A 302 14.71 -26.42 0.44
CA VAL A 302 15.37 -26.85 -0.82
C VAL A 302 16.89 -26.70 -0.73
N GLN A 303 17.38 -25.63 -0.10
CA GLN A 303 18.83 -25.41 0.13
C GLN A 303 19.36 -26.31 1.24
N THR A 304 18.59 -26.55 2.31
CA THR A 304 18.96 -27.50 3.37
C THR A 304 19.03 -28.92 2.82
N LYS A 305 18.03 -29.36 2.05
CA LYS A 305 18.05 -30.68 1.39
C LYS A 305 19.16 -30.80 0.34
N ALA A 306 19.44 -29.74 -0.41
CA ALA A 306 20.56 -29.74 -1.37
C ALA A 306 21.92 -29.76 -0.66
N ALA A 307 22.05 -29.08 0.49
CA ALA A 307 23.26 -29.09 1.32
C ALA A 307 23.44 -30.42 2.05
N GLU A 308 22.35 -31.03 2.55
CA GLU A 308 22.34 -32.37 3.15
C GLU A 308 22.69 -33.43 2.10
N ALA A 309 22.08 -33.38 0.92
CA ALA A 309 22.41 -34.29 -0.19
C ALA A 309 23.86 -34.09 -0.67
N ALA A 310 24.37 -32.85 -0.71
CA ALA A 310 25.77 -32.59 -1.05
C ALA A 310 26.73 -33.13 0.04
N ALA A 311 26.37 -32.98 1.32
CA ALA A 311 27.15 -33.49 2.44
C ALA A 311 27.12 -35.03 2.54
N GLU A 312 26.02 -35.69 2.15
CA GLU A 312 25.96 -37.15 2.01
C GLU A 312 26.85 -37.64 0.86
N VAL A 313 26.82 -36.98 -0.30
CA VAL A 313 27.69 -37.32 -1.44
C VAL A 313 29.18 -37.10 -1.12
N GLU A 314 29.51 -36.11 -0.28
CA GLU A 314 30.89 -35.86 0.15
C GLU A 314 31.36 -36.90 1.19
N LYS A 315 30.48 -37.37 2.06
CA LYS A 315 30.75 -38.50 2.98
C LYS A 315 30.88 -39.84 2.28
N GLU A 316 30.19 -40.04 1.16
CA GLU A 316 30.26 -41.27 0.37
C GLU A 316 31.53 -41.36 -0.49
N LYS A 317 32.24 -40.24 -0.66
CA LYS A 317 33.51 -40.13 -1.39
C LYS A 317 34.77 -40.12 -0.50
N ALA A 318 34.60 -40.09 0.82
CA ALA A 318 35.67 -40.13 1.82
C ALA A 318 35.83 -41.53 2.40
#